data_AF-A0A932N7Q8-F1
#
_entry.id   AF-A0A932N7Q8-F1
#
_cell.length_a   1.000
_cell.length_b   1.000
_cell.length_c   1.000
_cell.angle_alpha   90.00
_cell.angle_beta   90.00
_cell.angle_gamma   90.00
#
_symmetry.space_group_name_H-M   'P 1'
#
loop_
_entity.id
_entity.type
_entity.pdbx_description
1 polymer ?
#
loop_
_entity_poly.entity_id
_entity_poly.type
_entity_poly.pdbx_seq_one_letter_code
_entity_poly.pdbx_strand_id
1 'polypeptide(L)'
;MTSHLSTAIASPRFADFFDTPLPRGLRDITADMSWDDVATHFGSAGGAVRLEHWECTDLARPTSRLGPQARNYRATITVGAATTTVTTAAAGPIGALTALLYECGAGLEMLRFHQLRSGGHTATFVLGSSRSRTEWAIGWSECAGESALRAVIACADRLYYPIGRSTIGIPSIGTGIPPKS
;
A
#
# COMPACT_ATOMS: atom_id res chain seq x y z
N MET A 1 41.54 -14.52 -32.96
CA MET A 1 40.85 -14.56 -31.66
C MET A 1 40.02 -13.29 -31.55
N THR A 2 38.75 -13.34 -31.91
CA THR A 2 37.80 -12.23 -31.79
C THR A 2 37.09 -12.35 -30.44
N SER A 3 37.47 -11.51 -29.48
CA SER A 3 36.76 -11.40 -28.21
C SER A 3 35.45 -10.65 -28.43
N HIS A 4 34.32 -11.33 -28.31
CA HIS A 4 33.02 -10.67 -28.18
C HIS A 4 32.92 -10.11 -26.76
N LEU A 5 32.86 -8.78 -26.65
CA LEU A 5 32.41 -8.12 -25.43
C LEU A 5 30.92 -8.44 -25.27
N SER A 6 30.59 -9.28 -24.28
CA SER A 6 29.22 -9.49 -23.86
C SER A 6 28.81 -8.27 -23.04
N THR A 7 28.16 -7.30 -23.69
CA THR A 7 27.52 -6.18 -22.99
C THR A 7 26.32 -6.74 -22.24
N ALA A 8 26.45 -6.93 -20.93
CA ALA A 8 25.30 -7.20 -20.08
C ALA A 8 24.39 -5.97 -20.11
N ILE A 9 23.19 -6.10 -20.68
CA ILE A 9 22.15 -5.07 -20.55
C ILE A 9 21.72 -5.12 -19.08
N ALA A 10 22.12 -4.11 -18.30
CA ALA A 10 21.60 -3.94 -16.95
C ALA A 10 20.10 -3.68 -17.05
N SER A 11 19.31 -4.42 -16.27
CA SER A 11 17.87 -4.16 -16.16
C SER A 11 17.62 -2.73 -15.69
N PRO A 12 16.57 -2.05 -16.19
CA PRO A 12 16.27 -0.68 -15.80
C PRO A 12 15.99 -0.61 -14.29
N ARG A 13 16.50 0.45 -13.64
CA ARG A 13 16.26 0.70 -12.22
C ARG A 13 14.87 1.27 -12.05
N PHE A 14 14.29 1.11 -10.86
CA PHE A 14 12.97 1.64 -10.54
C PHE A 14 12.83 3.15 -10.83
N ALA A 15 13.87 3.94 -10.57
CA ALA A 15 13.85 5.37 -10.83
C ALA A 15 13.78 5.74 -12.33
N ASP A 16 14.28 4.87 -13.21
CA ASP A 16 14.36 5.12 -14.66
C ASP A 16 12.98 5.10 -15.33
N PHE A 17 11.95 4.61 -14.64
CA PHE A 17 10.57 4.62 -15.12
C PHE A 17 9.90 5.99 -15.02
N PHE A 18 10.52 6.98 -14.36
CA PHE A 18 9.89 8.28 -14.09
C PHE A 18 10.68 9.44 -14.69
N ASP A 19 9.99 10.31 -15.43
CA ASP A 19 10.59 11.56 -15.92
C ASP A 19 10.80 12.61 -14.82
N THR A 20 10.16 12.41 -13.67
CA THR A 20 10.26 13.29 -12.50
C THR A 20 10.99 12.57 -11.37
N PRO A 21 11.89 13.25 -10.64
CA PRO A 21 12.63 12.60 -9.56
C PRO A 21 11.70 12.05 -8.47
N LEU A 22 11.98 10.82 -8.02
CA LEU A 22 11.26 10.19 -6.91
C LEU A 22 11.34 11.03 -5.62
N PRO A 23 10.33 10.96 -4.73
CA PRO A 23 10.40 11.55 -3.40
C PRO A 23 11.65 11.09 -2.65
N ARG A 24 12.41 12.02 -2.05
CA ARG A 24 13.74 11.75 -1.49
C ARG A 24 13.79 10.51 -0.59
N GLY A 25 12.88 10.41 0.38
CA GLY A 25 12.85 9.28 1.30
C GLY A 25 12.58 7.93 0.63
N LEU A 26 11.84 7.90 -0.49
CA LEU A 26 11.63 6.68 -1.26
C LEU A 26 12.84 6.39 -2.16
N ARG A 27 13.39 7.43 -2.80
CA ARG A 27 14.55 7.34 -3.68
C ARG A 27 15.75 6.69 -3.00
N ASP A 28 16.01 7.05 -1.75
CA ASP A 28 17.14 6.53 -1.00
C ASP A 28 16.97 5.01 -0.71
N ILE A 29 15.72 4.55 -0.51
CA ILE A 29 15.41 3.15 -0.20
C ILE A 29 15.39 2.29 -1.46
N THR A 30 14.90 2.83 -2.58
CA THR A 30 14.71 2.09 -3.84
C THR A 30 15.84 2.29 -4.84
N ALA A 31 16.94 2.94 -4.44
CA ALA A 31 17.99 3.39 -5.34
C ALA A 31 18.42 2.28 -6.30
N ASP A 32 18.83 1.13 -5.79
CA ASP A 32 19.37 -0.01 -6.55
C ASP A 32 18.32 -1.09 -6.89
N MET A 33 17.04 -0.85 -6.60
CA MET A 33 15.99 -1.84 -6.79
C MET A 33 15.48 -1.86 -8.24
N SER A 34 15.15 -3.06 -8.73
CA SER A 34 14.38 -3.22 -9.96
C SER A 34 12.90 -2.88 -9.73
N TRP A 35 12.13 -2.76 -10.81
CA TRP A 35 10.68 -2.61 -10.71
C TRP A 35 10.02 -3.77 -9.95
N ASP A 36 10.42 -5.01 -10.26
CA ASP A 36 9.83 -6.21 -9.65
C ASP A 36 10.13 -6.26 -8.15
N ASP A 37 11.34 -5.93 -7.74
CA ASP A 37 11.71 -5.84 -6.32
C ASP A 37 10.83 -4.81 -5.58
N VAL A 38 10.60 -3.65 -6.20
CA VAL A 38 9.76 -2.61 -5.64
C VAL A 38 8.30 -3.04 -5.57
N ALA A 39 7.76 -3.69 -6.60
CA ALA A 39 6.40 -4.19 -6.62
C ALA A 39 6.18 -5.28 -5.56
N THR A 40 7.14 -6.20 -5.41
CA THR A 40 7.12 -7.23 -4.37
C THR A 40 7.22 -6.64 -2.96
N HIS A 41 8.08 -5.63 -2.76
CA HIS A 41 8.30 -5.09 -1.43
C HIS A 41 7.24 -4.07 -1.00
N PHE A 42 6.83 -3.15 -1.89
CA PHE A 42 5.99 -2.01 -1.53
C PHE A 42 4.55 -2.10 -2.08
N GLY A 43 4.26 -3.05 -2.96
CA GLY A 43 2.91 -3.31 -3.44
C GLY A 43 2.05 -4.09 -2.45
N SER A 44 0.77 -4.26 -2.76
CA SER A 44 -0.13 -5.17 -2.03
C SER A 44 -0.12 -6.53 -2.73
N ALA A 45 0.50 -7.54 -2.12
CA ALA A 45 0.60 -8.89 -2.67
C ALA A 45 -0.44 -9.85 -2.07
N GLY A 46 -1.65 -9.36 -1.78
CA GLY A 46 -2.74 -10.18 -1.25
C GLY A 46 -2.69 -10.42 0.26
N GLY A 47 -2.16 -9.47 1.02
CA GLY A 47 -2.03 -9.57 2.47
C GLY A 47 -3.34 -9.54 3.25
N ALA A 48 -3.24 -9.24 4.54
CA ALA A 48 -4.36 -9.25 5.48
C ALA A 48 -5.40 -8.16 5.18
N VAL A 49 -5.01 -7.07 4.53
CA VAL A 49 -5.93 -5.99 4.12
C VAL A 49 -6.09 -5.99 2.60
N ARG A 50 -7.34 -6.14 2.14
CA ARG A 50 -7.67 -6.15 0.71
C ARG A 50 -8.93 -5.33 0.40
N LEU A 51 -8.95 -4.74 -0.78
CA LEU A 51 -10.10 -4.05 -1.34
C LEU A 51 -10.67 -4.88 -2.49
N GLU A 52 -11.77 -5.58 -2.22
CA GLU A 52 -12.39 -6.51 -3.16
C GLU A 52 -13.31 -5.77 -4.15
N HIS A 53 -14.01 -4.74 -3.66
CA HIS A 53 -14.88 -3.90 -4.48
C HIS A 53 -14.78 -2.45 -4.05
N TRP A 54 -14.85 -1.54 -5.03
CA TRP A 54 -14.87 -0.11 -4.80
C TRP A 54 -15.78 0.57 -5.82
N GLU A 55 -16.70 1.38 -5.34
CA GLU A 55 -17.56 2.18 -6.20
C GLU A 55 -17.88 3.54 -5.58
N CYS A 56 -18.12 4.53 -6.43
CA CYS A 56 -18.82 5.74 -6.03
C CYS A 56 -20.28 5.60 -6.44
N THR A 57 -21.19 5.55 -5.46
CA THR A 57 -22.59 5.19 -5.68
C THR A 57 -23.45 6.35 -6.19
N ASP A 58 -22.90 7.58 -6.19
CA ASP A 58 -23.64 8.75 -6.65
C ASP A 58 -23.64 8.86 -8.18
N LEU A 59 -24.84 8.79 -8.76
CA LEU A 59 -25.12 8.93 -10.19
C LEU A 59 -25.05 10.40 -10.62
N ALA A 60 -23.92 10.79 -11.22
CA ALA A 60 -23.62 12.10 -11.81
C ALA A 60 -23.81 13.34 -10.89
N ARG A 61 -22.95 14.35 -11.07
CA ARG A 61 -22.99 15.56 -10.24
C ARG A 61 -24.28 16.36 -10.56
N PRO A 62 -25.15 16.67 -9.58
CA PRO A 62 -26.21 17.65 -9.78
C PRO A 62 -25.57 19.02 -10.08
N THR A 63 -25.93 19.62 -11.21
CA THR A 63 -25.37 20.90 -11.71
C THR A 63 -25.72 22.11 -10.83
N SER A 64 -26.56 21.94 -9.81
CA SER A 64 -27.18 23.02 -9.04
C SER A 64 -26.39 23.52 -7.83
N ARG A 65 -25.29 22.86 -7.44
CA ARG A 65 -24.51 23.24 -6.25
C ARG A 65 -23.04 23.52 -6.59
N LEU A 66 -22.62 24.77 -6.39
CA LEU A 66 -21.20 25.16 -6.46
C LEU A 66 -20.46 24.74 -5.17
N GLY A 67 -19.34 24.04 -5.30
CA GLY A 67 -18.44 23.69 -4.20
C GLY A 67 -18.09 22.19 -4.10
N PRO A 68 -17.10 21.82 -3.25
CA PRO A 68 -16.80 20.42 -2.94
C PRO A 68 -18.03 19.75 -2.32
N GLN A 69 -18.56 18.73 -3.00
CA GLN A 69 -19.68 17.95 -2.50
C GLN A 69 -19.17 16.62 -1.99
N ALA A 70 -19.59 16.25 -0.78
CA ALA A 70 -19.41 14.90 -0.30
C ALA A 70 -20.17 13.96 -1.24
N ARG A 71 -19.47 12.91 -1.70
CA ARG A 71 -20.06 11.81 -2.47
C ARG A 71 -20.08 10.55 -1.64
N ASN A 72 -21.04 9.68 -1.90
CA ASN A 72 -21.09 8.36 -1.30
C ASN A 72 -20.13 7.40 -2.02
N TYR A 73 -19.32 6.72 -1.22
CA TYR A 73 -18.38 5.71 -1.65
C TYR A 73 -18.67 4.42 -0.90
N ARG A 74 -18.73 3.31 -1.63
CA ARG A 74 -18.90 1.97 -1.06
C ARG A 74 -17.67 1.13 -1.36
N ALA A 75 -17.23 0.39 -0.34
CA ALA A 75 -16.13 -0.55 -0.45
C ALA A 75 -16.50 -1.89 0.16
N THR A 76 -16.04 -2.98 -0.46
CA THR A 76 -15.96 -4.29 0.19
C THR A 76 -14.50 -4.54 0.56
N ILE A 77 -14.22 -4.57 1.85
CA ILE A 77 -12.87 -4.65 2.41
C ILE A 77 -12.75 -5.95 3.20
N THR A 78 -11.65 -6.67 2.98
CA THR A 78 -11.24 -7.78 3.83
C THR A 78 -10.12 -7.32 4.76
N VAL A 79 -10.26 -7.58 6.06
CA VAL A 79 -9.24 -7.36 7.09
C VAL A 79 -9.07 -8.64 7.91
N GLY A 80 -7.91 -9.27 7.80
CA GLY A 80 -7.64 -10.59 8.37
C GLY A 80 -8.59 -11.64 7.78
N ALA A 81 -9.48 -12.18 8.61
CA ALA A 81 -10.49 -13.17 8.21
C ALA A 81 -11.88 -12.57 7.98
N ALA A 82 -12.08 -11.27 8.23
CA ALA A 82 -13.37 -10.62 8.13
C ALA A 82 -13.49 -9.84 6.82
N THR A 83 -14.56 -10.07 6.08
CA THR A 83 -14.93 -9.26 4.90
C THR A 83 -16.20 -8.48 5.21
N THR A 84 -16.20 -7.19 4.93
CA THR A 84 -17.33 -6.30 5.21
C THR A 84 -17.54 -5.31 4.07
N THR A 85 -18.80 -5.04 3.75
CA THR A 85 -19.18 -3.94 2.85
C THR A 85 -19.59 -2.73 3.66
N VAL A 86 -18.90 -1.62 3.45
CA VAL A 86 -19.06 -0.36 4.19
C VAL A 86 -19.27 0.80 3.22
N THR A 87 -19.95 1.85 3.66
CA THR A 87 -20.25 3.03 2.84
C THR A 87 -20.03 4.30 3.65
N THR A 88 -19.39 5.30 3.05
CA THR A 88 -19.15 6.60 3.69
C THR A 88 -19.32 7.75 2.71
N ALA A 89 -19.64 8.93 3.23
CA ALA A 89 -19.68 10.17 2.47
C ALA A 89 -18.36 10.93 2.64
N ALA A 90 -17.68 11.26 1.55
CA ALA A 90 -16.43 12.02 1.59
C ALA A 90 -16.27 12.95 0.39
N ALA A 91 -15.43 13.97 0.50
CA ALA A 91 -15.14 14.90 -0.59
C ALA A 91 -14.33 14.26 -1.75
N GLY A 92 -13.73 13.09 -1.51
CA GLY A 92 -12.94 12.39 -2.52
C GLY A 92 -12.59 10.95 -2.13
N PRO A 93 -12.10 10.15 -3.10
CA PRO A 93 -11.93 8.71 -2.94
C PRO A 93 -10.91 8.33 -1.87
N ILE A 94 -9.83 9.11 -1.71
CA ILE A 94 -8.79 8.82 -0.72
C ILE A 94 -9.30 9.06 0.70
N GLY A 95 -9.99 10.19 0.94
CA GLY A 95 -10.61 10.47 2.24
C GLY A 95 -11.66 9.41 2.60
N ALA A 96 -12.48 9.00 1.63
CA ALA A 96 -13.42 7.90 1.82
C ALA A 96 -12.71 6.60 2.20
N LEU A 97 -11.72 6.17 1.41
CA LEU A 97 -11.02 4.91 1.68
C LEU A 97 -10.32 4.92 3.05
N THR A 98 -9.67 6.02 3.44
CA THR A 98 -9.03 6.11 4.76
C THR A 98 -10.03 6.04 5.91
N ALA A 99 -11.22 6.65 5.75
CA ALA A 99 -12.29 6.55 6.75
C ALA A 99 -12.83 5.12 6.85
N LEU A 100 -13.11 4.48 5.72
CA LEU A 100 -13.60 3.08 5.69
C LEU A 100 -12.58 2.10 6.28
N LEU A 101 -11.28 2.29 6.01
CA LEU A 101 -10.22 1.47 6.61
C LEU A 101 -10.14 1.66 8.13
N TYR A 102 -10.34 2.87 8.63
CA TYR A 102 -10.40 3.13 10.07
C TYR A 102 -11.58 2.38 10.72
N GLU A 103 -12.77 2.45 10.10
CA GLU A 103 -13.96 1.71 10.54
C GLU A 103 -13.74 0.19 10.55
N CYS A 104 -13.00 -0.34 9.56
CA CYS A 104 -12.65 -1.77 9.48
C CYS A 104 -11.47 -2.19 10.39
N GLY A 105 -10.92 -1.29 11.21
CA GLY A 105 -9.81 -1.61 12.12
C GLY A 105 -8.43 -1.72 11.45
N ALA A 106 -8.30 -1.22 10.22
CA ALA A 106 -7.06 -1.17 9.45
C ALA A 106 -6.63 0.30 9.14
N GLY A 107 -6.94 1.22 10.06
CA GLY A 107 -6.67 2.65 9.90
C GLY A 107 -5.18 2.99 9.81
N LEU A 108 -4.89 4.02 9.00
CA LEU A 108 -3.57 4.62 8.85
C LEU A 108 -3.67 6.14 8.79
N GLU A 109 -2.62 6.82 9.22
CA GLU A 109 -2.42 8.25 9.02
C GLU A 109 -1.52 8.48 7.81
N MET A 110 -1.98 9.30 6.85
CA MET A 110 -1.23 9.60 5.64
C MET A 110 -0.22 10.73 5.90
N LEU A 111 1.07 10.41 5.84
CA LEU A 111 2.16 11.38 6.05
C LEU A 111 2.64 12.01 4.74
N ARG A 112 2.70 11.23 3.65
CA ARG A 112 3.05 11.72 2.32
C ARG A 112 2.22 11.03 1.25
N PHE A 113 1.87 11.80 0.23
CA PHE A 113 1.15 11.32 -0.95
C PHE A 113 1.76 11.98 -2.18
N HIS A 114 2.24 11.17 -3.12
CA HIS A 114 2.80 11.65 -4.39
C HIS A 114 2.27 10.81 -5.54
N GLN A 115 1.95 11.46 -6.67
CA GLN A 115 1.61 10.76 -7.90
C GLN A 115 2.53 11.19 -9.03
N LEU A 116 3.12 10.21 -9.70
CA LEU A 116 3.98 10.42 -10.86
C LEU A 116 3.45 9.64 -12.06
N ARG A 117 3.67 10.18 -13.25
CA ARG A 117 3.39 9.50 -14.51
C ARG A 117 4.59 8.68 -14.94
N SER A 118 4.31 7.54 -15.55
CA SER A 118 5.29 6.69 -16.21
C SER A 118 4.63 6.04 -17.41
N GLY A 119 4.90 6.57 -18.61
CA GLY A 119 4.19 6.18 -19.83
C GLY A 119 2.67 6.32 -19.67
N GLY A 120 1.93 5.28 -20.05
CA GLY A 120 0.46 5.22 -19.94
C GLY A 120 -0.07 5.02 -18.50
N HIS A 121 0.80 4.91 -17.50
CA HIS A 121 0.42 4.57 -16.14
C HIS A 121 0.66 5.70 -15.14
N THR A 122 0.03 5.57 -13.98
CA THR A 122 0.24 6.40 -12.80
C THR A 122 0.81 5.55 -11.67
N ALA A 123 1.94 5.98 -11.12
CA ALA A 123 2.40 5.52 -9.81
C ALA A 123 1.86 6.43 -8.72
N THR A 124 1.36 5.84 -7.65
CA THR A 124 1.05 6.56 -6.42
C THR A 124 1.93 6.03 -5.30
N PHE A 125 2.57 6.95 -4.59
CA PHE A 125 3.45 6.69 -3.46
C PHE A 125 2.80 7.21 -2.20
N VAL A 126 2.65 6.34 -1.21
CA VAL A 126 2.10 6.68 0.09
C VAL A 126 3.13 6.38 1.16
N LEU A 127 3.41 7.35 2.02
CA LEU A 127 4.02 7.10 3.31
C LEU A 127 2.92 7.20 4.35
N GLY A 128 2.58 6.08 4.98
CA GLY A 128 1.60 6.04 6.06
C GLY A 128 2.23 5.70 7.39
N SER A 129 1.51 5.98 8.46
CA SER A 129 1.86 5.51 9.79
C SER A 129 0.67 4.89 10.51
N SER A 130 0.98 3.92 11.37
CA SER A 130 0.03 3.34 12.31
C SER A 130 0.79 2.94 13.55
N ARG A 131 0.32 3.40 14.72
CA ARG A 131 1.00 3.24 16.01
C ARG A 131 2.44 3.80 15.93
N SER A 132 3.45 2.97 16.17
CA SER A 132 4.87 3.33 16.12
C SER A 132 5.56 2.99 14.80
N ARG A 133 4.83 2.49 13.80
CA ARG A 133 5.39 2.09 12.50
C ARG A 133 5.06 3.11 11.43
N THR A 134 5.99 3.24 10.48
CA THR A 134 5.85 4.08 9.30
C THR A 134 6.31 3.26 8.10
N GLU A 135 5.50 3.22 7.05
CA GLU A 135 5.76 2.37 5.89
C GLU A 135 5.49 3.13 4.61
N TRP A 136 6.39 2.95 3.64
CA TRP A 136 6.12 3.31 2.25
C TRP A 136 5.29 2.21 1.60
N ALA A 137 4.44 2.60 0.66
CA ALA A 137 3.70 1.71 -0.20
C ALA A 137 3.47 2.35 -1.57
N ILE A 138 3.24 1.49 -2.56
CA ILE A 138 3.13 1.89 -3.96
C ILE A 138 1.90 1.25 -4.58
N GLY A 139 1.20 2.04 -5.39
CA GLY A 139 0.15 1.58 -6.27
C GLY A 139 0.44 1.98 -7.70
N TRP A 140 0.02 1.13 -8.64
CA TRP A 140 0.21 1.34 -10.07
C TRP A 140 -1.06 0.96 -10.82
N SER A 141 -1.52 1.84 -11.70
CA SER A 141 -2.63 1.61 -12.63
C SER A 141 -2.59 2.68 -13.73
N GLU A 142 -3.21 2.39 -14.87
CA GLU A 142 -3.53 3.37 -15.91
C GLU A 142 -4.40 4.51 -15.37
N CYS A 143 -5.30 4.20 -14.44
CA CYS A 143 -6.15 5.16 -13.76
C CYS A 143 -5.48 5.72 -12.50
N ALA A 144 -5.34 7.05 -12.42
CA ALA A 144 -4.74 7.72 -11.24
C ALA A 144 -5.53 7.46 -9.95
N GLY A 145 -6.87 7.37 -10.03
CA GLY A 145 -7.71 7.05 -8.88
C GLY A 145 -7.47 5.64 -8.37
N GLU A 146 -7.43 4.65 -9.27
CA GLU A 146 -7.16 3.26 -8.91
C GLU A 146 -5.74 3.06 -8.38
N SER A 147 -4.75 3.68 -9.03
CA SER A 147 -3.36 3.70 -8.56
C SER A 147 -3.28 4.18 -7.10
N ALA A 148 -4.04 5.22 -6.76
CA ALA A 148 -4.06 5.75 -5.41
C ALA A 148 -4.77 4.84 -4.41
N LEU A 149 -5.90 4.23 -4.78
CA LEU A 149 -6.57 3.23 -3.93
C LEU A 149 -5.65 2.04 -3.64
N ARG A 150 -4.97 1.51 -4.66
CA ARG A 150 -3.99 0.42 -4.52
C ARG A 150 -2.85 0.79 -3.56
N ALA A 151 -2.31 2.01 -3.68
CA ALA A 151 -1.24 2.48 -2.81
C ALA A 151 -1.67 2.58 -1.33
N VAL A 152 -2.89 3.08 -1.09
CA VAL A 152 -3.46 3.18 0.26
C VAL A 152 -3.71 1.79 0.87
N ILE A 153 -4.24 0.85 0.10
CA ILE A 153 -4.44 -0.54 0.56
C ILE A 153 -3.11 -1.23 0.85
N ALA A 154 -2.12 -1.09 -0.04
CA ALA A 154 -0.77 -1.60 0.20
C ALA A 154 -0.16 -1.02 1.48
N CYS A 155 -0.37 0.28 1.73
CA CYS A 155 0.10 0.91 2.96
C CYS A 155 -0.61 0.38 4.21
N ALA A 156 -1.93 0.23 4.15
CA ALA A 156 -2.73 -0.30 5.24
C ALA A 156 -2.31 -1.73 5.58
N ASP A 157 -2.12 -2.57 4.57
CA ASP A 157 -1.68 -3.95 4.70
C ASP A 157 -0.30 -4.07 5.36
N ARG A 158 0.67 -3.26 4.92
CA ARG A 158 2.04 -3.25 5.49
C ARG A 158 2.08 -2.78 6.94
N LEU A 159 1.19 -1.86 7.31
CA LEU A 159 1.04 -1.33 8.66
C LEU A 159 0.16 -2.22 9.55
N TYR A 160 -0.64 -3.10 8.95
CA TYR A 160 -1.58 -3.94 9.69
C TYR A 160 -0.84 -4.90 10.60
N TYR A 161 -1.25 -4.90 11.86
CA TYR A 161 -0.81 -5.87 12.85
C TYR A 161 -2.06 -6.43 13.54
N PRO A 162 -2.29 -7.75 13.50
CA PRO A 162 -3.46 -8.33 14.14
C PRO A 162 -3.38 -8.12 15.65
N ILE A 163 -4.38 -7.46 16.21
CA ILE A 163 -4.54 -7.33 17.66
C ILE A 163 -4.97 -8.71 18.18
N GLY A 164 -4.03 -9.51 18.72
CA GLY A 164 -4.38 -10.80 19.34
C GLY A 164 -3.43 -11.99 19.20
N ARG A 165 -2.13 -11.81 18.89
CA ARG A 165 -1.12 -12.85 19.14
C ARG A 165 0.00 -12.31 20.00
N SER A 166 -0.12 -12.51 21.30
CA SER A 166 1.03 -12.45 22.21
C SER A 166 2.11 -13.39 21.67
N THR A 167 3.21 -12.83 21.19
CA THR A 167 4.47 -13.56 21.01
C THR A 167 5.09 -13.79 22.39
N ILE A 168 4.42 -14.52 23.29
CA ILE A 168 5.06 -15.02 24.52
C ILE A 168 5.45 -16.46 24.24
N GLY A 169 6.69 -16.62 23.79
CA GLY A 169 7.39 -17.88 23.68
C GLY A 169 8.82 -17.68 24.15
N ILE A 170 9.01 -17.29 25.41
CA ILE A 170 10.28 -17.45 26.11
C ILE A 170 10.27 -18.89 26.67
N PRO A 171 11.12 -19.82 26.19
CA PRO A 171 11.28 -21.09 26.89
C PRO A 171 12.12 -20.85 28.15
N SER A 172 11.46 -20.83 29.30
CA SER A 172 12.14 -20.96 30.59
C SER A 172 12.41 -22.44 30.88
N ILE A 173 13.68 -22.81 30.72
CA ILE A 173 14.50 -23.74 31.53
C ILE A 173 13.85 -25.05 31.98
N GLY A 174 14.33 -26.16 31.38
CA GLY A 174 14.34 -27.48 32.00
C GLY A 174 15.77 -27.91 32.30
N THR A 175 16.29 -27.61 33.48
CA THR A 175 17.47 -28.28 34.05
C THR A 175 17.08 -29.71 34.45
N GLY A 176 17.39 -30.68 33.60
CA GLY A 176 17.28 -32.11 33.89
C GLY A 176 18.66 -32.75 34.01
N ILE A 177 19.00 -33.15 35.24
CA ILE A 177 20.20 -33.90 35.64
C ILE A 177 20.23 -35.28 34.94
N PRO A 178 21.39 -35.79 34.47
CA PRO A 178 21.46 -37.13 33.89
C PRO A 178 21.56 -38.21 34.99
N PRO A 179 20.87 -39.36 34.88
CA PRO A 179 21.18 -40.50 35.73
C PRO A 179 22.43 -41.24 35.26
N LYS A 180 23.28 -41.58 36.23
CA LYS A 180 24.37 -42.55 36.12
C LYS A 180 23.80 -43.96 36.30
N SER A 181 24.07 -44.85 35.34
CA SER A 181 24.55 -46.23 35.50
C SER A 181 24.41 -46.97 34.18
#